data_AF-A0A539EFW8-F1
#
_entry.id   AF-A0A539EFW8-F1
#
_cell.length_a   1.000
_cell.length_b   1.000
_cell.length_c   1.000
_cell.angle_alpha   90.00
_cell.angle_beta   90.00
_cell.angle_gamma   90.00
#
_symmetry.space_group_name_H-M   'P 1'
#
loop_
_entity.id
_entity.type
_entity.pdbx_description
1 polymer ?
#
loop_
_entity_poly.entity_id
_entity_poly.type
_entity_poly.pdbx_seq_one_letter_code
_entity_poly.pdbx_strand_id
1 'polypeptide(L)'
;RDGSADNSGRKAEGEPLASGGLSAYLATLPFSRIETALRRAHVPVAPSLSAGTYLCNETFYFLMVSASAGAYPAGAGFIHVPRDAHRRWPHALRTIVAAL
;
A
#
# COMPACT_ATOMS: atom_id res chain seq x y z
N ARG A 1 4.38 -14.78 -9.25
CA ARG A 1 4.21 -15.77 -8.17
C ARG A 1 5.41 -15.61 -7.27
N ASP A 2 5.15 -15.14 -6.06
CA ASP A 2 6.16 -14.45 -5.26
C ASP A 2 7.01 -15.47 -4.47
N GLY A 3 6.52 -16.72 -4.42
CA GLY A 3 7.26 -17.99 -4.47
C GLY A 3 8.14 -18.33 -3.26
N SER A 4 8.48 -17.35 -2.44
CA SER A 4 9.44 -17.44 -1.34
C SER A 4 8.72 -17.47 -0.01
N ALA A 5 9.31 -18.15 0.96
CA ALA A 5 8.83 -18.11 2.33
C ALA A 5 9.14 -16.75 2.97
N ASP A 6 8.35 -16.38 3.98
CA ASP A 6 8.64 -15.23 4.83
C ASP A 6 9.89 -15.47 5.71
N ASN A 7 10.26 -14.45 6.48
CA ASN A 7 11.42 -14.51 7.36
C ASN A 7 11.30 -15.59 8.46
N SER A 8 10.11 -16.13 8.71
CA SER A 8 9.85 -17.24 9.63
C SER A 8 9.81 -18.61 8.94
N GLY A 9 9.97 -18.66 7.61
CA GLY A 9 9.86 -19.88 6.83
C GLY A 9 8.43 -20.27 6.45
N ARG A 10 7.43 -19.43 6.73
CA ARG A 10 6.03 -19.69 6.35
C ARG A 10 5.85 -19.39 4.86
N LYS A 11 5.16 -20.31 4.17
CA LYS A 11 4.75 -20.13 2.78
C LYS A 11 3.25 -20.37 2.68
N ALA A 12 2.50 -19.30 2.42
CA ALA A 12 1.06 -19.38 2.20
C ALA A 12 0.77 -19.50 0.70
N GLU A 13 -0.05 -20.46 0.31
CA GLU A 13 -0.45 -20.66 -1.09
C GLU A 13 -1.95 -20.95 -1.19
N GLY A 14 -2.71 -20.04 -1.82
CA GLY A 14 -4.16 -20.23 -2.02
C GLY A 14 -5.00 -20.11 -0.75
N GLU A 15 -4.40 -19.69 0.36
CA GLU A 15 -5.09 -19.43 1.63
C GLU A 15 -5.74 -18.03 1.63
N PRO A 16 -6.99 -17.88 2.12
CA PRO A 16 -7.56 -16.57 2.38
C PRO A 16 -6.86 -15.89 3.56
N LEU A 17 -6.76 -14.56 3.53
CA LEU A 17 -6.21 -13.79 4.65
C LEU A 17 -7.13 -13.78 5.87
N ALA A 18 -8.45 -13.68 5.65
CA ALA A 18 -9.45 -13.74 6.71
C ALA A 18 -10.62 -14.63 6.29
N SER A 19 -10.95 -15.61 7.14
CA SER A 19 -12.12 -16.47 6.91
C SER A 19 -13.40 -15.64 6.93
N GLY A 20 -14.19 -15.71 5.85
CA GLY A 20 -15.40 -14.90 5.68
C GLY A 20 -15.16 -13.39 5.46
N GLY A 21 -13.89 -12.96 5.33
CA GLY A 21 -13.55 -11.58 5.03
C GLY A 21 -13.87 -11.21 3.58
N LEU A 22 -13.92 -9.89 3.30
CA LEU A 22 -14.08 -9.39 1.93
C LEU A 22 -12.90 -9.84 1.05
N SER A 23 -13.17 -10.11 -0.23
CA SER A 23 -12.13 -10.52 -1.19
C SER A 23 -11.12 -9.40 -1.49
N ALA A 24 -11.51 -8.14 -1.32
CA ALA A 24 -10.66 -6.98 -1.53
C ALA A 24 -11.16 -5.77 -0.74
N TYR A 25 -10.24 -4.85 -0.43
CA TYR A 25 -10.54 -3.53 0.10
C TYR A 25 -9.97 -2.47 -0.83
N LEU A 26 -10.67 -1.34 -0.94
CA LEU A 26 -10.16 -0.15 -1.62
C LEU A 26 -9.46 0.74 -0.62
N ALA A 27 -8.27 1.24 -0.96
CA ALA A 27 -7.60 2.27 -0.18
C ALA A 27 -8.47 3.53 -0.09
N THR A 28 -8.41 4.20 1.06
CA THR A 28 -9.16 5.44 1.33
C THR A 28 -8.28 6.69 1.36
N LEU A 29 -6.96 6.53 1.14
CA LEU A 29 -6.07 7.67 0.93
C LEU A 29 -6.51 8.52 -0.27
N PRO A 30 -6.34 9.85 -0.23
CA PRO A 30 -6.71 10.74 -1.32
C PRO A 30 -5.70 10.67 -2.47
N PHE A 31 -5.70 9.55 -3.22
CA PHE A 31 -4.72 9.27 -4.27
C PHE A 31 -4.56 10.42 -5.27
N SER A 32 -5.65 11.04 -5.73
CA SER A 32 -5.58 12.15 -6.69
C SER A 32 -4.83 13.38 -6.14
N ARG A 33 -4.90 13.65 -4.83
CA ARG A 33 -4.14 14.73 -4.18
C ARG A 33 -2.65 14.39 -4.13
N ILE A 34 -2.34 13.17 -3.71
CA ILE A 34 -0.97 12.65 -3.63
C ILE A 34 -0.33 12.62 -5.02
N GLU A 35 -1.06 12.12 -6.02
CA GLU A 35 -0.61 12.07 -7.41
C GLU A 35 -0.31 13.47 -7.94
N THR A 36 -1.21 14.42 -7.72
CA THR A 36 -1.00 15.81 -8.16
C THR A 36 0.23 16.42 -7.52
N ALA A 37 0.42 16.23 -6.21
CA ALA A 37 1.56 16.77 -5.47
C ALA A 37 2.89 16.16 -5.95
N LEU A 38 2.94 14.84 -6.13
CA LEU A 38 4.12 14.13 -6.64
C LEU A 38 4.48 14.55 -8.07
N ARG A 39 3.48 14.65 -8.95
CA ARG A 39 3.69 15.13 -10.33
C ARG A 39 4.24 16.55 -10.36
N ARG A 40 3.70 17.47 -9.55
CA ARG A 40 4.23 18.84 -9.40
C ARG A 40 5.66 18.88 -8.86
N ALA A 41 6.02 17.92 -8.02
CA ALA A 41 7.37 17.75 -7.48
C ALA A 41 8.32 16.95 -8.40
N HIS A 42 7.91 16.67 -9.64
CA HIS A 42 8.67 15.89 -10.64
C HIS A 42 9.03 14.47 -10.16
N VAL A 43 8.15 13.85 -9.36
CA VAL A 43 8.28 12.46 -8.91
C VAL A 43 7.31 11.58 -9.71
N PRO A 44 7.80 10.54 -10.42
CA PRO A 44 6.93 9.60 -11.12
C PRO A 44 6.01 8.85 -10.16
N VAL A 45 4.74 8.75 -10.54
CA VAL A 45 3.70 8.07 -9.78
C VAL A 45 2.68 7.49 -10.76
N ALA A 46 2.12 6.33 -10.41
CA ALA A 46 1.08 5.66 -11.16
C ALA A 46 0.14 4.93 -10.19
N PRO A 47 -1.15 4.76 -10.55
CA PRO A 47 -2.04 3.91 -9.78
C PRO A 47 -1.58 2.45 -9.86
N SER A 48 -1.72 1.71 -8.76
CA SER A 48 -1.59 0.26 -8.73
C SER A 48 -2.90 -0.37 -8.31
N LEU A 49 -3.40 -1.32 -9.11
CA LEU A 49 -4.63 -2.07 -8.83
C LEU A 49 -4.34 -3.43 -8.15
N SER A 50 -3.08 -3.73 -7.85
CA SER A 50 -2.66 -4.91 -7.10
C SER A 50 -1.46 -4.59 -6.21
N ALA A 51 -1.50 -5.06 -4.95
CA ALA A 51 -0.36 -5.01 -4.04
C ALA A 51 0.46 -6.32 -4.06
N GLY A 52 0.21 -7.20 -5.03
CA GLY A 52 0.75 -8.56 -5.07
C GLY A 52 -0.07 -9.52 -4.23
N THR A 53 0.48 -10.71 -3.95
CA THR A 53 -0.19 -11.73 -3.10
C THR A 53 0.74 -12.21 -1.98
N TYR A 54 1.63 -11.34 -1.53
CA TYR A 54 2.58 -11.60 -0.46
C TYR A 54 2.37 -10.62 0.71
N LEU A 55 3.37 -10.46 1.57
CA LEU A 55 3.30 -9.67 2.80
C LEU A 55 2.86 -8.21 2.60
N CYS A 56 3.20 -7.58 1.46
CA CYS A 56 2.74 -6.22 1.16
C CYS A 56 1.21 -6.16 1.09
N ASN A 57 0.60 -7.13 0.40
CA ASN A 57 -0.85 -7.22 0.28
C ASN A 57 -1.51 -7.63 1.59
N GLU A 58 -0.91 -8.56 2.34
CA GLU A 58 -1.41 -8.95 3.66
C GLU A 58 -1.44 -7.76 4.63
N THR A 59 -0.35 -6.98 4.68
CA THR A 59 -0.26 -5.75 5.48
C THR A 59 -1.33 -4.74 5.07
N PHE A 60 -1.48 -4.50 3.77
CA PHE A 60 -2.53 -3.62 3.25
C PHE A 60 -3.93 -4.12 3.63
N TYR A 61 -4.21 -5.40 3.45
CA TYR A 61 -5.51 -6.00 3.72
C TYR A 61 -5.93 -5.80 5.18
N PHE A 62 -5.07 -6.15 6.14
CA PHE A 62 -5.41 -6.01 7.56
C PHE A 62 -5.46 -4.55 8.03
N LEU A 63 -4.63 -3.67 7.46
CA LEU A 63 -4.77 -2.23 7.67
C LEU A 63 -6.18 -1.75 7.25
N MET A 64 -6.66 -2.20 6.09
CA MET A 64 -7.98 -1.83 5.60
C MET A 64 -9.12 -2.47 6.39
N VAL A 65 -8.95 -3.69 6.90
CA VAL A 65 -9.90 -4.30 7.86
C VAL A 65 -10.06 -3.40 9.07
N SER A 66 -8.95 -2.98 9.71
CA SER A 66 -9.01 -2.05 10.85
C SER A 66 -9.64 -0.71 10.47
N ALA A 67 -9.28 -0.17 9.30
CA ALA A 67 -9.85 1.10 8.84
C ALA A 67 -11.37 1.02 8.62
N SER A 68 -11.86 -0.10 8.05
CA SER A 68 -13.29 -0.34 7.86
C SER A 68 -14.06 -0.49 9.16
N ALA A 69 -13.38 -0.88 10.25
CA ALA A 69 -13.91 -0.94 11.60
C ALA A 69 -13.84 0.41 12.35
N GLY A 70 -13.44 1.49 11.67
CA GLY A 70 -13.39 2.85 12.23
C GLY A 70 -12.01 3.30 12.72
N ALA A 71 -10.96 2.49 12.58
CA ALA A 71 -9.61 2.99 12.77
C ALA A 71 -9.23 3.96 11.64
N TYR A 72 -8.28 4.87 11.89
CA TYR A 72 -7.75 5.79 10.87
C TYR A 72 -8.82 6.58 10.10
N PRO A 73 -9.62 7.42 10.77
CA PRO A 73 -10.68 8.20 10.10
C PRO A 73 -10.17 9.17 9.03
N ALA A 74 -8.87 9.50 9.04
CA ALA A 74 -8.22 10.31 8.02
C ALA A 74 -7.92 9.55 6.70
N GLY A 75 -8.05 8.23 6.69
CA GLY A 75 -7.78 7.37 5.53
C GLY A 75 -6.62 6.39 5.77
N ALA A 76 -6.62 5.31 4.98
CA ALA A 76 -5.64 4.23 5.04
C ALA A 76 -5.33 3.70 3.64
N GLY A 77 -4.11 3.24 3.42
CA GLY A 77 -3.66 2.73 2.13
C GLY A 77 -2.19 2.31 2.13
N PHE A 78 -1.70 1.90 0.95
CA PHE A 78 -0.36 1.36 0.77
C PHE A 78 0.30 1.97 -0.47
N ILE A 79 1.61 2.28 -0.37
CA ILE A 79 2.39 2.83 -1.47
C ILE A 79 3.64 1.97 -1.66
N HIS A 80 3.78 1.38 -2.84
CA HIS A 80 5.03 0.73 -3.24
C HIS A 80 6.04 1.78 -3.71
N VAL A 81 7.29 1.63 -3.28
CA VAL A 81 8.41 2.47 -3.72
C VAL A 81 9.51 1.63 -4.38
N PRO A 82 10.14 2.11 -5.45
CA PRO A 82 11.36 1.52 -5.97
C PRO A 82 12.48 1.49 -4.91
N ARG A 83 13.37 0.50 -5.00
CA ARG A 83 14.49 0.28 -4.06
C ARG A 83 15.33 1.55 -3.79
N ASP A 84 15.57 2.34 -4.83
CA ASP A 84 16.43 3.53 -4.79
C ASP A 84 15.64 4.85 -4.76
N ALA A 85 14.33 4.81 -4.51
CA ALA A 85 13.48 6.00 -4.46
C ALA A 85 14.00 7.08 -3.49
N HIS A 86 14.52 6.68 -2.32
CA HIS A 86 15.09 7.60 -1.34
C HIS A 86 16.31 8.37 -1.86
N ARG A 87 17.05 7.83 -2.84
CA ARG A 87 18.17 8.52 -3.50
C ARG A 87 17.71 9.36 -4.67
N ARG A 88 16.78 8.85 -5.49
CA ARG A 88 16.28 9.54 -6.68
C ARG A 88 15.37 10.73 -6.34
N TRP A 89 14.53 10.58 -5.30
CA TRP A 89 13.54 11.57 -4.88
C TRP A 89 13.47 11.65 -3.34
N PRO A 90 14.50 12.20 -2.68
CA PRO A 90 14.57 12.28 -1.22
C PRO A 90 13.41 13.09 -0.60
N HIS A 91 12.78 13.97 -1.38
CA HIS A 91 11.63 14.77 -0.97
C HIS A 91 10.27 14.06 -1.12
N ALA A 92 10.19 12.91 -1.79
CA ALA A 92 8.91 12.26 -2.13
C ALA A 92 8.03 11.97 -0.91
N LEU A 93 8.61 11.44 0.18
CA LEU A 93 7.86 11.13 1.40
C LEU A 93 7.24 12.40 2.01
N ARG A 94 8.01 13.50 2.07
CA ARG A 94 7.51 14.78 2.59
C ARG A 94 6.39 15.32 1.71
N THR A 95 6.51 15.19 0.38
CA THR A 95 5.46 15.57 -0.57
C THR A 95 4.18 14.75 -0.37
N ILE A 96 4.30 13.44 -0.15
CA ILE A 96 3.15 12.56 0.12
C ILE A 96 2.45 13.02 1.41
N VAL A 97 3.19 13.14 2.52
CA VAL A 97 2.63 13.51 3.82
C VAL A 97 1.97 14.89 3.79
N ALA A 98 2.53 15.85 3.07
CA ALA A 98 1.94 17.17 2.93
C ALA A 98 0.65 17.20 2.07
N ALA A 99 0.38 16.13 1.30
CA ALA A 99 -0.79 16.01 0.43
C ALA A 99 -1.93 15.17 1.05
N LEU A 100 -1.69 14.57 2.22
CA LEU A 100 -2.70 13.89 3.04
C LEU A 100 -3.51 14.92 3.83
#